data_AF-A0A2V9SNT0-F1
#
_entry.id   AF-A0A2V9SNT0-F1
#
_cell.length_a   1.000
_cell.length_b   1.000
_cell.length_c   1.000
_cell.angle_alpha   90.00
_cell.angle_beta   90.00
_cell.angle_gamma   90.00
#
_symmetry.space_group_name_H-M   'P 1'
#
loop_
_entity.id
_entity.type
_entity.pdbx_description
1 polymer ?
#
loop_
_entity_poly.entity_id
_entity_poly.type
_entity_poly.pdbx_seq_one_letter_code
_entity_poly.pdbx_strand_id
1 'polypeptide(L)' 'MKIGGTWVHLRLCLECGHVGCCDSSKNKHATKHFKSSNHPLIRSIEPGESWIWCYIDQISPGALDVA' A
#
# COMPACT_ATOMS: atom_id res chain seq x y z
N MET A 1 8.03 18.00 13.42
CA MET A 1 8.77 18.14 12.14
C MET A 1 7.97 17.45 11.04
N LYS A 2 7.13 18.19 10.30
CA LYS A 2 6.32 17.63 9.21
C LYS A 2 7.17 17.62 7.94
N ILE A 3 7.61 16.43 7.54
CA ILE A 3 8.36 16.23 6.30
C ILE A 3 7.33 16.36 5.16
N GLY A 4 7.28 17.54 4.55
CA GLY A 4 6.41 17.89 3.43
C GLY A 4 6.81 17.18 2.15
N GLY A 5 6.55 15.88 2.07
CA GLY A 5 6.37 15.18 0.80
C GLY A 5 4.90 15.21 0.42
N THR A 6 4.56 15.43 -0.84
CA THR A 6 3.21 15.18 -1.37
C THR A 6 3.00 13.66 -1.37
N TRP A 7 2.51 13.11 -0.26
CA TRP A 7 2.03 11.73 -0.20
C TRP A 7 0.76 11.70 -1.03
N VAL A 8 0.84 11.13 -2.23
CA VAL A 8 -0.30 11.15 -3.15
C VAL A 8 -1.26 10.01 -2.80
N HIS A 9 -0.73 8.82 -2.51
CA HIS A 9 -1.53 7.65 -2.15
C HIS A 9 -0.90 6.76 -1.08
N LEU A 10 -1.69 6.35 -0.08
CA LEU A 10 -1.30 5.46 1.01
C LEU A 10 -1.73 4.02 0.75
N ARG A 11 -0.92 3.08 1.24
CA ARG A 11 -1.12 1.63 1.12
C ARG A 11 -1.06 0.99 2.52
N LEU A 12 -2.07 0.20 2.84
CA LEU A 12 -2.17 -0.58 4.07
C LEU A 12 -1.76 -2.03 3.80
N CYS A 13 -0.82 -2.57 4.56
CA CYS A 13 -0.52 -4.00 4.55
C CYS A 13 -1.65 -4.78 5.25
N LEU A 14 -2.23 -5.75 4.55
CA LEU A 14 -3.35 -6.54 5.07
C LEU A 14 -2.92 -7.61 6.08
N GLU A 15 -1.63 -7.92 6.17
CA GLU A 15 -1.10 -8.94 7.09
C GLU A 15 -0.74 -8.37 8.47
N CYS A 16 -0.18 -7.15 8.51
CA CYS A 16 0.33 -6.57 9.76
C CYS A 16 -0.14 -5.14 10.05
N GLY A 17 -0.99 -4.56 9.19
CA GLY A 17 -1.54 -3.21 9.38
C GLY A 17 -0.55 -2.07 9.15
N HIS A 18 0.66 -2.32 8.63
CA HIS A 18 1.62 -1.27 8.31
C HIS A 18 1.08 -0.34 7.20
N VAL A 19 1.23 0.98 7.36
CA VAL A 19 0.85 1.97 6.34
C VAL A 19 2.08 2.61 5.73
N GLY A 20 2.22 2.53 4.41
CA GLY A 20 3.32 3.12 3.65
C GLY A 20 2.82 3.94 2.45
N CYS A 21 3.64 4.87 1.96
CA CYS A 21 3.36 5.49 0.65
C CYS A 21 3.49 4.50 -0.49
N CYS A 22 2.70 4.77 -1.54
CA CYS A 22 2.79 4.09 -2.82
C CYS A 22 4.16 4.25 -3.49
N ASP A 23 4.39 3.43 -4.52
CA ASP A 23 5.61 3.42 -5.34
C ASP A 23 5.89 4.71 -6.11
N SER A 24 4.88 5.54 -6.34
CA SER A 24 5.03 6.85 -6.97
C SER A 24 5.63 7.90 -6.03
N SER A 25 5.70 7.61 -4.72
CA SER A 25 6.37 8.49 -3.76
C SER A 25 7.88 8.22 -3.73
N LYS A 26 8.69 9.28 -3.54
CA LYS A 26 10.18 9.19 -3.52
C LYS A 26 10.74 8.01 -2.71
N ASN A 27 10.09 7.67 -1.60
CA ASN A 27 10.62 6.69 -0.64
C ASN A 27 10.08 5.26 -0.80
N LYS A 28 9.03 5.04 -1.61
CA LYS A 28 8.44 3.72 -1.90
C LYS A 28 8.24 2.83 -0.67
N HIS A 29 7.61 3.36 0.39
CA HIS A 29 7.56 2.68 1.68
C HIS A 29 6.80 1.36 1.65
N ALA A 30 5.70 1.24 0.88
CA ALA A 30 4.96 -0.01 0.75
C ALA A 30 5.82 -1.14 0.14
N THR A 31 6.59 -0.84 -0.89
CA THR A 31 7.48 -1.83 -1.52
C THR A 31 8.69 -2.17 -0.67
N LYS A 32 9.25 -1.18 0.06
CA LYS A 32 10.32 -1.48 1.04
C LYS A 32 9.80 -2.38 2.16
N HIS A 33 8.59 -2.12 2.64
CA HIS A 33 7.92 -2.96 3.62
C HIS A 33 7.75 -4.39 3.11
N PHE A 34 7.20 -4.57 1.89
CA PHE A 34 7.12 -5.89 1.27
C PHE A 34 8.47 -6.60 1.19
N LYS A 35 9.52 -5.93 0.69
CA LYS A 35 10.87 -6.51 0.58
C LYS A 35 11.48 -6.92 1.93
N SER A 36 11.11 -6.25 3.02
CA SER A 36 11.66 -6.51 4.35
C SER A 36 10.85 -7.53 5.16
N SER A 37 9.53 -7.54 5.00
CA SER A 37 8.61 -8.39 5.79
C SER A 37 8.12 -9.61 5.03
N ASN A 38 8.26 -9.58 3.70
CA ASN A 38 7.69 -10.56 2.79
C ASN A 38 6.14 -10.66 2.88
N HIS A 39 5.47 -9.55 3.25
CA HIS A 39 4.02 -9.43 3.27
C HIS A 39 3.49 -9.03 1.87
N PRO A 40 2.97 -9.97 1.05
CA PRO A 40 2.60 -9.71 -0.32
C PRO A 40 1.38 -8.79 -0.51
N LEU A 41 0.48 -8.71 0.48
CA LEU A 41 -0.83 -8.09 0.26
C LEU A 41 -0.91 -6.67 0.84
N ILE A 42 -1.24 -5.73 -0.04
CA ILE A 42 -1.56 -4.35 0.32
C ILE A 42 -2.93 -3.92 -0.21
N ARG A 43 -3.59 -2.99 0.48
CA ARG A 43 -4.82 -2.33 0.05
C ARG A 43 -4.58 -0.84 -0.13
N SER A 44 -5.25 -0.22 -1.10
CA SER A 44 -5.40 1.22 -1.08
C SER A 44 -6.29 1.66 0.09
N ILE A 45 -5.95 2.78 0.70
CA ILE A 45 -6.79 3.46 1.70
C ILE A 45 -7.10 4.89 1.28
N GLU A 46 -7.00 5.15 -0.02
CA GLU A 46 -7.35 6.43 -0.61
C GLU A 46 -8.87 6.58 -0.71
N PRO A 47 -9.41 7.79 -0.51
CA PRO A 47 -10.83 8.03 -0.70
C PRO A 47 -11.30 7.59 -2.10
N GLY A 48 -12.23 6.64 -2.15
CA GLY A 48 -12.76 6.09 -3.40
C GLY A 48 -11.98 4.91 -3.99
N GLU A 49 -10.86 4.50 -3.40
CA GLU A 49 -10.12 3.31 -3.79
C GLU A 49 -10.29 2.19 -2.75
N SER A 50 -10.67 0.99 -3.21
CA SER A 50 -10.87 -0.19 -2.36
C SER A 50 -10.07 -1.42 -2.82
N TRP A 51 -9.24 -1.26 -3.86
CA TRP A 51 -8.50 -2.34 -4.49
C TRP A 51 -7.38 -2.89 -3.60
N ILE A 52 -7.03 -4.15 -3.86
CA ILE A 52 -5.90 -4.88 -3.28
C ILE A 52 -4.82 -5.09 -4.35
N TRP A 53 -3.57 -5.18 -3.96
CA TRP A 53 -2.46 -5.58 -4.82
C TRP A 53 -1.63 -6.67 -4.15
N CYS A 54 -1.30 -7.71 -4.92
CA CYS A 54 -0.36 -8.76 -4.53
C CYS A 54 0.99 -8.50 -5.21
N TYR A 55 2.05 -8.29 -4.41
CA TYR A 55 3.39 -8.06 -4.94
C TYR A 55 4.01 -9.29 -5.61
N ILE A 56 3.63 -10.51 -5.20
CA ILE A 56 4.18 -11.76 -5.76
C ILE A 56 3.54 -12.06 -7.11
N ASP A 57 2.21 -12.09 -7.16
CA ASP A 57 1.47 -12.44 -8.37
C ASP A 57 1.36 -11.27 -9.35
N GLN A 58 1.65 -10.05 -8.89
CA GLN A 58 1.53 -8.82 -9.69
C GLN A 58 0.13 -8.62 -10.27
N ILE A 59 -0.89 -8.99 -9.49
CA ILE A 59 -2.31 -8.83 -9.84
C ILE A 59 -3.05 -8.02 -8.77
N SER A 60 -4.18 -7.45 -9.19
CA SER A 60 -5.22 -7.00 -8.28
C SER A 60 -6.25 -8.13 -8.12
N PRO A 61 -6.26 -8.87 -6.99
CA PRO A 61 -7.19 -9.98 -6.79
C PRO A 61 -8.64 -9.52 -6.59
N GLY A 62 -8.86 -8.22 -6.41
CA GLY A 62 -10.18 -7.63 -6.22
C GLY A 62 -10.13 -6.39 -5.32
N ALA A 63 -11.31 -5.91 -4.97
CA ALA A 63 -11.50 -4.86 -3.97
C ALA A 63 -12.16 -5.45 -2.72
N LEU A 64 -11.80 -4.95 -1.54
CA LEU A 64 -12.58 -5.21 -0.34
C LEU A 64 -13.72 -4.20 -0.33
N ASP A 65 -14.96 -4.68 -0.40
CA ASP A 65 -16.13 -3.85 -0.13
C ASP A 65 -16.01 -3.32 1.29
N VAL A 66 -15.59 -2.06 1.40
CA VAL A 66 -15.61 -1.31 2.65
C VAL A 66 -17.05 -0.88 2.87
N ALA A 67 -17.82 -1.77 3.52
CA ALA A 67 -19.15 -1.47 4.02
C ALA A 67 -19.13 -0.22 4.94
#